data_AF-A0A1W9ZIF2-F1
#
_entry.id   AF-A0A1W9ZIF2-F1
#
_cell.length_a   1.000
_cell.length_b   1.000
_cell.length_c   1.000
_cell.angle_alpha   90.00
_cell.angle_beta   90.00
_cell.angle_gamma   90.00
#
_symmetry.space_group_name_H-M   'P 1'
#
loop_
_entity.id
_entity.type
_entity.pdbx_description
1 polymer ?
#
loop_
_entity_poly.entity_id
_entity_poly.type
_entity_poly.pdbx_seq_one_letter_code
_entity_poly.pdbx_strand_id
1 'polypeptide(L)'
;MLIGNGGAGGLGGAGAVGGNGGVGATVFGDGGIGGQGGPAVSGVLGGLPGRGGDGGNAVWIGSGGAGGQGGTGLTGVPGQAPGAPVGSGTNGPNQIGNGNQTGTAGGNGVDGTAGTNESGGTGGIGGTGQSLDGNNGTGGAGGDGGKAGTAGGSGGNGGSGGTGETSGSAGGTATGGNGGQGQPGSVAGGNGGDGGAGGLGHNTGNGDAKGGTGANGAAASTVVGANGGAGGTGGAGGNGGHGGMFIGNGGAGGAGGTGGTGGTGAAGFDGGNGGSGGAAMADGTGKAIGGDSGSAAAAGSNGGIGGVGGTGGVGGNGGAAGSFIGIGGAGGAGGQGGIGGVGGIGGAGGSGGSGGAAISAGGIATAASGKNGLIGLDGGAGGAGGAGGTGVGGGGAGGLIGWAGAAGPVGGGGTGGMGGQGGAGGSGGNGGNATGITGSTAGTGGNFALGGQGGAGGAPGGPGGGTGNTGLLGVPGNPGKTGIVTIVP
;
A
#
# COMPACT_ATOMS: atom_id res chain seq x y z
N MET A 1 19.16 23.03 54.82
CA MET A 1 20.47 22.35 54.74
C MET A 1 21.48 23.36 54.26
N LEU A 2 22.68 23.42 54.86
CA LEU A 2 23.65 24.48 54.56
C LEU A 2 24.40 24.21 53.23
N ILE A 3 24.61 22.94 52.90
CA ILE A 3 25.33 22.49 51.70
C ILE A 3 24.57 21.32 51.09
N GLY A 4 24.36 21.30 49.78
CA GLY A 4 23.71 20.17 49.09
C GLY A 4 23.08 20.57 47.76
N ASN A 5 23.11 19.67 46.78
CA ASN A 5 22.55 19.92 45.45
C ASN A 5 21.09 19.45 45.37
N GLY A 6 20.34 20.06 44.45
CA GLY A 6 19.00 19.63 44.12
C GLY A 6 18.97 18.26 43.46
N GLY A 7 17.95 17.46 43.78
CA GLY A 7 17.73 16.16 43.14
C GLY A 7 17.36 16.30 41.66
N ALA A 8 17.71 15.32 40.83
CA ALA A 8 17.30 15.29 39.44
C ALA A 8 15.78 15.07 39.32
N GLY A 9 15.17 15.71 38.33
CA GLY A 9 13.79 15.47 37.94
C GLY A 9 13.61 14.09 37.31
N GLY A 10 12.48 13.44 37.61
CA GLY A 10 12.15 12.14 37.04
C GLY A 10 11.81 12.21 35.54
N LEU A 11 11.97 11.10 34.82
CA LEU A 11 11.54 10.99 33.43
C LEU A 11 10.01 11.03 33.33
N GLY A 12 9.49 11.71 32.31
CA GLY A 12 8.08 11.70 31.97
C GLY A 12 7.66 10.35 31.38
N GLY A 13 6.53 9.82 31.83
CA GLY A 13 5.83 8.71 31.15
C GLY A 13 5.22 9.17 29.81
N ALA A 14 4.63 8.25 29.03
CA ALA A 14 4.06 8.56 27.72
C ALA A 14 3.20 9.86 27.71
N GLY A 15 3.59 10.82 26.87
CA GLY A 15 2.99 12.16 26.75
C GLY A 15 3.12 13.09 27.96
N ALA A 16 3.72 12.63 29.07
CA ALA A 16 3.82 13.39 30.31
C ALA A 16 5.09 14.25 30.35
N VAL A 17 4.97 15.41 31.01
CA VAL A 17 6.08 16.35 31.24
C VAL A 17 7.15 15.71 32.15
N GLY A 18 8.41 15.96 31.86
CA GLY A 18 9.52 15.55 32.72
C GLY A 18 9.48 16.27 34.08
N GLY A 19 9.91 15.60 35.14
CA GLY A 19 9.96 16.21 36.47
C GLY A 19 10.94 17.38 36.53
N ASN A 20 10.63 18.39 37.35
CA ASN A 20 11.56 19.50 37.55
C ASN A 20 12.73 19.09 38.44
N GLY A 21 13.88 19.72 38.21
CA GLY A 21 15.02 19.62 39.10
C GLY A 21 14.74 20.25 40.46
N GLY A 22 15.25 19.61 41.52
CA GLY A 22 15.14 20.10 42.88
C GLY A 22 15.94 21.38 43.09
N VAL A 23 15.55 22.18 44.08
CA VAL A 23 16.28 23.38 44.48
C VAL A 23 17.54 22.99 45.26
N GLY A 24 18.65 23.69 45.03
CA GLY A 24 19.87 23.55 45.82
C GLY A 24 19.70 23.96 47.28
N ALA A 25 20.67 23.60 48.12
CA ALA A 25 20.72 24.02 49.51
C ALA A 25 20.82 25.55 49.65
N THR A 26 20.47 26.05 50.83
CA THR A 26 20.29 27.48 51.06
C THR A 26 21.58 28.28 50.85
N VAL A 27 22.73 27.77 51.28
CA VAL A 27 24.00 28.53 51.21
C VAL A 27 24.86 28.08 50.04
N PHE A 28 25.22 26.79 49.98
CA PHE A 28 26.03 26.23 48.90
C PHE A 28 25.30 25.05 48.25
N GLY A 29 24.88 25.20 47.00
CA GLY A 29 24.21 24.10 46.32
C GLY A 29 23.73 24.46 44.94
N ASP A 30 24.00 23.57 44.00
CA ASP A 30 23.50 23.68 42.64
C ASP A 30 22.06 23.18 42.56
N GLY A 31 21.31 23.72 41.61
CA GLY A 31 20.02 23.19 41.23
C GLY A 31 20.13 21.83 40.53
N GLY A 32 19.13 20.97 40.73
CA GLY A 32 19.05 19.67 40.08
C GLY A 32 18.71 19.79 38.59
N ILE A 33 19.08 18.80 37.78
CA ILE A 33 18.68 18.76 36.37
C ILE A 33 17.19 18.45 36.22
N GLY A 34 16.54 19.02 35.20
CA GLY A 34 15.19 18.65 34.79
C GLY A 34 15.16 17.30 34.07
N GLY A 35 14.06 16.56 34.25
CA GLY A 35 13.85 15.26 33.62
C GLY A 35 13.39 15.38 32.16
N GLN A 36 13.64 14.35 31.36
CA GLN A 36 13.16 14.28 29.98
C GLN A 36 11.63 14.15 29.91
N GLY A 37 11.00 14.82 28.93
CA GLY A 37 9.59 14.65 28.61
C GLY A 37 9.31 13.30 27.93
N GLY A 38 8.18 12.68 28.23
CA GLY A 38 7.87 11.36 27.69
C GLY A 38 7.46 11.37 26.21
N PRO A 39 7.66 10.26 25.48
CA PRO A 39 7.34 10.15 24.07
C PRO A 39 5.82 10.19 23.84
N ALA A 40 5.39 10.67 22.68
CA ALA A 40 4.01 10.60 22.25
C ALA A 40 3.59 9.15 21.99
N VAL A 41 2.39 8.77 22.44
CA VAL A 41 1.80 7.45 22.21
C VAL A 41 0.36 7.63 21.74
N SER A 42 -0.04 6.87 20.72
CA SER A 42 -1.40 6.93 20.19
C SER A 42 -2.43 6.66 21.29
N GLY A 43 -3.48 7.47 21.37
CA GLY A 43 -4.54 7.37 22.37
C GLY A 43 -4.18 7.88 23.78
N VAL A 44 -2.93 8.23 24.06
CA VAL A 44 -2.51 8.81 25.35
C VAL A 44 -2.35 10.32 25.18
N LEU A 45 -3.11 11.11 25.96
CA LEU A 45 -3.06 12.58 25.95
C LEU A 45 -3.14 13.20 24.54
N GLY A 46 -3.93 12.59 23.65
CA GLY A 46 -4.11 13.05 22.28
C GLY A 46 -2.93 12.78 21.33
N GLY A 47 -1.96 11.95 21.72
CA GLY A 47 -0.77 11.68 20.91
C GLY A 47 0.27 12.81 20.94
N LEU A 48 0.22 13.65 21.99
CA LEU A 48 1.18 14.74 22.20
C LEU A 48 2.38 14.24 23.02
N PRO A 49 3.61 14.66 22.69
CA PRO A 49 4.77 14.37 23.51
C PRO A 49 4.83 15.29 24.75
N GLY A 50 5.52 14.80 25.78
CA GLY A 50 5.80 15.58 26.97
C GLY A 50 6.84 16.67 26.75
N ARG A 51 6.70 17.79 27.47
CA ARG A 51 7.75 18.80 27.60
C ARG A 51 8.86 18.29 28.53
N GLY A 52 10.10 18.71 28.33
CA GLY A 52 11.15 18.56 29.33
C GLY A 52 10.84 19.30 30.63
N GLY A 53 11.33 18.77 31.75
CA GLY A 53 11.23 19.40 33.06
C GLY A 53 12.18 20.59 33.18
N ASP A 54 11.81 21.59 33.97
CA ASP A 54 12.66 22.75 34.21
C ASP A 54 13.81 22.37 35.16
N GLY A 55 14.98 22.97 34.97
CA GLY A 55 16.11 22.83 35.88
C GLY A 55 15.83 23.50 37.23
N GLY A 56 16.39 22.93 38.29
CA GLY A 56 16.27 23.47 39.64
C GLY A 56 17.07 24.75 39.83
N ASN A 57 16.65 25.58 40.77
CA ASN A 57 17.35 26.83 41.10
C ASN A 57 18.39 26.60 42.19
N ALA A 58 19.48 27.36 42.17
CA ALA A 58 20.34 27.60 43.32
C ALA A 58 19.85 28.82 44.12
N VAL A 59 20.21 28.94 45.40
CA VAL A 59 19.67 30.00 46.28
C VAL A 59 20.67 31.13 46.53
N TRP A 60 21.80 30.90 47.20
CA TRP A 60 22.79 31.95 47.51
C TRP A 60 24.05 31.81 46.66
N ILE A 61 24.70 30.64 46.74
CA ILE A 61 25.89 30.30 45.98
C ILE A 61 25.67 28.93 45.33
N GLY A 62 25.78 28.89 44.00
CA GLY A 62 25.57 27.67 43.21
C GLY A 62 25.00 27.99 41.84
N SER A 63 25.10 27.05 40.91
CA SER A 63 24.57 27.17 39.57
C SER A 63 23.17 26.58 39.47
N GLY A 64 22.35 27.13 38.57
CA GLY A 64 21.07 26.52 38.22
C GLY A 64 21.27 25.21 37.48
N GLY A 65 20.33 24.28 37.65
CA GLY A 65 20.33 23.01 36.95
C GLY A 65 19.90 23.16 35.50
N ALA A 66 20.33 22.24 34.62
CA ALA A 66 19.92 22.24 33.23
C ALA A 66 18.45 21.80 33.07
N GLY A 67 17.74 22.33 32.09
CA GLY A 67 16.42 21.86 31.69
C GLY A 67 16.49 20.50 30.98
N GLY A 68 15.42 19.72 31.07
CA GLY A 68 15.29 18.42 30.44
C GLY A 68 14.92 18.51 28.95
N GLN A 69 15.23 17.46 28.19
CA GLN A 69 14.86 17.37 26.78
C GLN A 69 13.34 17.14 26.62
N GLY A 70 12.73 17.68 25.56
CA GLY A 70 11.37 17.33 25.17
C GLY A 70 11.21 15.89 24.64
N GLY A 71 9.99 15.36 24.69
CA GLY A 71 9.66 14.02 24.21
C GLY A 71 9.56 13.90 22.68
N THR A 72 9.65 12.68 22.15
CA THR A 72 9.56 12.43 20.71
C THR A 72 8.11 12.45 20.21
N GLY A 73 7.86 13.04 19.03
CA GLY A 73 6.54 13.07 18.41
C GLY A 73 6.04 11.70 17.93
N LEU A 74 4.72 11.58 17.70
CA LEU A 74 4.06 10.33 17.31
C LEU A 74 4.36 9.95 15.86
N THR A 75 4.53 8.67 15.54
CA THR A 75 4.62 8.23 14.14
C THR A 75 3.25 8.31 13.44
N GLY A 76 3.26 8.79 12.20
CA GLY A 76 2.07 8.86 11.36
C GLY A 76 1.53 7.48 10.99
N VAL A 77 0.21 7.38 10.83
CA VAL A 77 -0.48 6.12 10.53
C VAL A 77 -0.27 5.73 9.05
N PRO A 78 -0.04 4.45 8.71
CA PRO A 78 -0.02 4.00 7.33
C PRO A 78 -1.35 4.23 6.58
N GLY A 79 -1.31 4.32 5.25
CA GLY A 79 -2.53 4.25 4.44
C GLY A 79 -3.22 2.87 4.54
N GLN A 80 -4.56 2.83 4.47
CA GLN A 80 -5.33 1.57 4.64
C GLN A 80 -5.53 0.79 3.33
N ALA A 81 -5.70 -0.53 3.45
CA ALA A 81 -5.98 -1.47 2.36
C ALA A 81 -7.49 -1.85 2.27
N PRO A 82 -7.96 -2.44 1.14
CA PRO A 82 -9.34 -2.91 0.95
C PRO A 82 -9.80 -3.98 1.96
N GLY A 83 -11.11 -4.10 2.16
CA GLY A 83 -11.74 -5.10 3.03
C GLY A 83 -12.06 -6.44 2.36
N ALA A 84 -12.53 -7.40 3.16
CA ALA A 84 -12.79 -8.78 2.72
C ALA A 84 -13.93 -8.88 1.67
N PRO A 85 -13.92 -9.91 0.79
CA PRO A 85 -14.98 -10.13 -0.19
C PRO A 85 -16.27 -10.68 0.41
N VAL A 86 -17.40 -10.34 -0.22
CA VAL A 86 -18.73 -10.89 0.10
C VAL A 86 -19.00 -12.22 -0.63
N GLY A 87 -20.19 -12.79 -0.42
CA GLY A 87 -20.58 -14.12 -0.91
C GLY A 87 -20.50 -14.27 -2.44
N SER A 88 -20.15 -15.48 -2.88
CA SER A 88 -20.08 -15.83 -4.29
C SER A 88 -21.45 -16.02 -4.93
N GLY A 89 -21.51 -15.88 -6.25
CA GLY A 89 -22.65 -16.26 -7.05
C GLY A 89 -22.91 -17.77 -7.02
N THR A 90 -24.16 -18.16 -7.25
CA THR A 90 -24.55 -19.58 -7.29
C THR A 90 -24.07 -20.23 -8.58
N ASN A 91 -23.56 -21.45 -8.53
CA ASN A 91 -23.23 -22.19 -9.76
C ASN A 91 -24.49 -22.51 -10.57
N GLY A 92 -24.37 -22.46 -11.89
CA GLY A 92 -25.42 -22.83 -12.82
C GLY A 92 -25.66 -24.34 -12.78
N PRO A 93 -26.93 -24.80 -12.74
CA PRO A 93 -27.24 -26.22 -12.85
C PRO A 93 -26.82 -26.82 -14.19
N ASN A 94 -26.39 -28.08 -14.14
CA ASN A 94 -26.06 -28.90 -15.30
C ASN A 94 -27.34 -29.39 -15.99
N GLN A 95 -27.35 -29.33 -17.31
CA GLN A 95 -28.43 -29.83 -18.15
C GLN A 95 -27.90 -30.99 -18.99
N ILE A 96 -28.38 -32.19 -18.68
CA ILE A 96 -27.91 -33.45 -19.27
C ILE A 96 -29.11 -34.21 -19.82
N GLY A 97 -29.06 -34.58 -21.09
CA GLY A 97 -30.16 -35.31 -21.72
C GLY A 97 -30.06 -35.40 -23.24
N ASN A 98 -31.19 -35.77 -23.86
CA ASN A 98 -31.31 -35.93 -25.31
C ASN A 98 -31.72 -34.61 -25.99
N GLY A 99 -31.41 -34.47 -27.27
CA GLY A 99 -31.59 -33.24 -28.01
C GLY A 99 -30.56 -32.18 -27.62
N ASN A 100 -30.85 -30.92 -27.94
CA ASN A 100 -29.95 -29.82 -27.62
C ASN A 100 -29.98 -29.52 -26.12
N GLN A 101 -28.81 -29.50 -25.50
CA GLN A 101 -28.64 -29.24 -24.07
C GLN A 101 -27.84 -27.96 -23.87
N THR A 102 -28.30 -27.11 -22.96
CA THR A 102 -27.63 -25.86 -22.60
C THR A 102 -27.55 -25.76 -21.10
N GLY A 103 -26.34 -25.80 -20.56
CA GLY A 103 -26.07 -25.59 -19.15
C GLY A 103 -26.55 -24.21 -18.70
N THR A 104 -26.98 -24.12 -17.46
CA THR A 104 -27.51 -22.87 -16.92
C THR A 104 -26.37 -21.91 -16.62
N ALA A 105 -26.57 -20.60 -16.76
CA ALA A 105 -25.54 -19.63 -16.39
C ALA A 105 -25.29 -19.64 -14.87
N GLY A 106 -24.05 -19.34 -14.48
CA GLY A 106 -23.71 -19.02 -13.10
C GLY A 106 -24.35 -17.70 -12.69
N GLY A 107 -24.76 -17.59 -11.42
CA GLY A 107 -25.24 -16.36 -10.83
C GLY A 107 -24.09 -15.37 -10.62
N ASN A 108 -24.39 -14.08 -10.65
CA ASN A 108 -23.39 -13.05 -10.38
C ASN A 108 -22.92 -13.11 -8.91
N GLY A 109 -21.69 -12.68 -8.68
CA GLY A 109 -21.18 -12.43 -7.34
C GLY A 109 -22.01 -11.36 -6.63
N VAL A 110 -22.10 -11.48 -5.30
CA VAL A 110 -22.82 -10.48 -4.49
C VAL A 110 -22.04 -9.16 -4.53
N ASP A 111 -22.73 -8.04 -4.68
CA ASP A 111 -22.10 -6.72 -4.59
C ASP A 111 -21.69 -6.42 -3.14
N GLY A 112 -20.53 -5.79 -2.96
CA GLY A 112 -20.14 -5.22 -1.68
C GLY A 112 -21.10 -4.10 -1.25
N THR A 113 -21.30 -3.94 0.05
CA THR A 113 -22.27 -2.96 0.57
C THR A 113 -21.80 -1.53 0.32
N ALA A 114 -22.73 -0.64 -0.07
CA ALA A 114 -22.42 0.77 -0.20
C ALA A 114 -21.94 1.36 1.14
N GLY A 115 -20.87 2.15 1.10
CA GLY A 115 -20.27 2.78 2.29
C GLY A 115 -19.35 1.87 3.11
N THR A 116 -19.18 0.60 2.72
CA THR A 116 -18.20 -0.30 3.33
C THR A 116 -17.00 -0.51 2.41
N ASN A 117 -15.91 -1.04 2.98
CA ASN A 117 -14.74 -1.46 2.22
C ASN A 117 -14.84 -2.92 1.74
N GLU A 118 -16.05 -3.50 1.72
CA GLU A 118 -16.28 -4.88 1.30
C GLU A 118 -15.99 -5.06 -0.18
N SER A 119 -15.27 -6.12 -0.51
CA SER A 119 -14.98 -6.47 -1.90
C SER A 119 -16.14 -7.23 -2.53
N GLY A 120 -16.33 -7.09 -3.84
CA GLY A 120 -17.35 -7.83 -4.57
C GLY A 120 -17.10 -9.34 -4.54
N GLY A 121 -18.19 -10.11 -4.48
CA GLY A 121 -18.13 -11.57 -4.51
C GLY A 121 -17.72 -12.12 -5.88
N THR A 122 -17.22 -13.35 -5.93
CA THR A 122 -16.90 -14.00 -7.21
C THR A 122 -18.16 -14.46 -7.93
N GLY A 123 -18.20 -14.37 -9.26
CA GLY A 123 -19.27 -14.96 -10.06
C GLY A 123 -19.32 -16.49 -9.94
N GLY A 124 -20.52 -17.05 -10.07
CA GLY A 124 -20.74 -18.49 -10.06
C GLY A 124 -20.27 -19.16 -11.35
N ILE A 125 -19.93 -20.44 -11.28
CA ILE A 125 -19.51 -21.22 -12.46
C ILE A 125 -20.74 -21.54 -13.32
N GLY A 126 -20.61 -21.48 -14.64
CA GLY A 126 -21.65 -21.95 -15.57
C GLY A 126 -21.84 -23.47 -15.51
N GLY A 127 -23.09 -23.92 -15.62
CA GLY A 127 -23.44 -25.33 -15.62
C GLY A 127 -23.01 -26.05 -16.89
N THR A 128 -22.87 -27.37 -16.84
CA THR A 128 -22.57 -28.18 -18.02
C THR A 128 -23.81 -28.35 -18.90
N GLY A 129 -23.63 -28.37 -20.22
CA GLY A 129 -24.68 -28.74 -21.17
C GLY A 129 -24.24 -29.96 -21.96
N GLN A 130 -24.77 -31.12 -21.63
CA GLN A 130 -24.36 -32.40 -22.20
C GLN A 130 -25.48 -33.07 -22.98
N SER A 131 -25.32 -33.15 -24.30
CA SER A 131 -26.22 -33.89 -25.19
C SER A 131 -25.77 -35.36 -25.34
N LEU A 132 -26.67 -36.30 -25.06
CA LEU A 132 -26.37 -37.74 -25.05
C LEU A 132 -26.66 -38.46 -26.38
N ASP A 133 -27.29 -37.79 -27.34
CA ASP A 133 -27.72 -38.36 -28.63
C ASP A 133 -27.07 -37.70 -29.86
N GLY A 134 -26.00 -36.94 -29.64
CA GLY A 134 -25.17 -36.33 -30.68
C GLY A 134 -25.69 -34.99 -31.17
N ASN A 135 -26.68 -34.40 -30.49
CA ASN A 135 -27.15 -33.04 -30.71
C ASN A 135 -26.22 -32.00 -30.05
N ASN A 136 -26.56 -30.73 -30.05
CA ASN A 136 -25.66 -29.69 -29.52
C ASN A 136 -25.59 -29.73 -27.99
N GLY A 137 -24.38 -29.68 -27.45
CA GLY A 137 -24.14 -29.47 -26.02
C GLY A 137 -23.46 -28.14 -25.80
N THR A 138 -24.09 -27.25 -25.03
CA THR A 138 -23.57 -25.89 -24.77
C THR A 138 -23.41 -25.64 -23.29
N GLY A 139 -22.20 -25.33 -22.82
CA GLY A 139 -21.97 -24.94 -21.43
C GLY A 139 -22.62 -23.59 -21.11
N GLY A 140 -23.08 -23.43 -19.87
CA GLY A 140 -23.60 -22.16 -19.37
C GLY A 140 -22.48 -21.13 -19.21
N ALA A 141 -22.79 -19.85 -19.35
CA ALA A 141 -21.81 -18.80 -19.06
C ALA A 141 -21.49 -18.74 -17.55
N GLY A 142 -20.28 -18.35 -17.20
CA GLY A 142 -19.95 -17.95 -15.83
C GLY A 142 -20.66 -16.66 -15.47
N GLY A 143 -21.02 -16.51 -14.19
CA GLY A 143 -21.59 -15.28 -13.67
C GLY A 143 -20.53 -14.18 -13.59
N ASP A 144 -20.94 -12.92 -13.70
CA ASP A 144 -20.01 -11.81 -13.48
C ASP A 144 -19.62 -11.71 -12.01
N GLY A 145 -18.48 -11.11 -11.71
CA GLY A 145 -18.14 -10.71 -10.35
C GLY A 145 -19.16 -9.70 -9.80
N GLY A 146 -19.20 -9.57 -8.47
CA GLY A 146 -19.92 -8.53 -7.78
C GLY A 146 -19.16 -7.21 -7.80
N LYS A 147 -19.86 -6.09 -7.72
CA LYS A 147 -19.24 -4.76 -7.62
C LYS A 147 -18.60 -4.56 -6.24
N ALA A 148 -17.58 -3.73 -6.18
CA ALA A 148 -16.98 -3.31 -4.93
C ALA A 148 -17.94 -2.43 -4.09
N GLY A 149 -17.85 -2.54 -2.76
CA GLY A 149 -18.39 -1.56 -1.82
C GLY A 149 -17.68 -0.21 -1.99
N THR A 150 -18.43 0.89 -1.84
CA THR A 150 -17.98 2.22 -2.30
C THR A 150 -16.88 2.86 -1.44
N ALA A 151 -16.54 2.30 -0.27
CA ALA A 151 -15.54 2.85 0.66
C ALA A 151 -14.22 2.07 0.65
N GLY A 152 -13.81 1.55 -0.53
CA GLY A 152 -12.47 0.99 -0.72
C GLY A 152 -12.43 -0.51 -1.05
N GLY A 153 -13.54 -1.14 -1.46
CA GLY A 153 -13.56 -2.55 -1.83
C GLY A 153 -12.90 -2.83 -3.19
N SER A 154 -12.38 -4.05 -3.39
CA SER A 154 -12.03 -4.53 -4.74
C SER A 154 -13.25 -5.06 -5.48
N GLY A 155 -13.19 -5.06 -6.80
CA GLY A 155 -14.23 -5.72 -7.59
C GLY A 155 -14.11 -7.24 -7.53
N GLY A 156 -15.23 -7.93 -7.69
CA GLY A 156 -15.28 -9.39 -7.71
C GLY A 156 -14.77 -9.97 -9.01
N ASN A 157 -14.19 -11.17 -8.93
CA ASN A 157 -13.76 -11.92 -10.11
C ASN A 157 -14.97 -12.55 -10.82
N GLY A 158 -14.89 -12.68 -12.14
CA GLY A 158 -15.88 -13.43 -12.90
C GLY A 158 -15.78 -14.94 -12.69
N GLY A 159 -16.91 -15.64 -12.81
CA GLY A 159 -16.99 -17.10 -12.75
C GLY A 159 -16.55 -17.75 -14.06
N SER A 160 -16.09 -19.00 -14.00
CA SER A 160 -15.74 -19.76 -15.20
C SER A 160 -16.99 -20.18 -15.99
N GLY A 161 -16.87 -20.29 -17.31
CA GLY A 161 -17.89 -20.92 -18.15
C GLY A 161 -17.97 -22.44 -17.93
N GLY A 162 -19.15 -23.00 -18.15
CA GLY A 162 -19.44 -24.42 -18.04
C GLY A 162 -18.98 -25.22 -19.25
N THR A 163 -18.93 -26.55 -19.12
CA THR A 163 -18.55 -27.43 -20.24
C THR A 163 -19.74 -27.64 -21.19
N GLY A 164 -19.48 -27.57 -22.49
CA GLY A 164 -20.41 -28.05 -23.51
C GLY A 164 -19.95 -29.41 -23.99
N GLU A 165 -20.81 -30.41 -23.92
CA GLU A 165 -20.47 -31.79 -24.25
C GLU A 165 -21.49 -32.42 -25.19
N THR A 166 -21.03 -33.15 -26.19
CA THR A 166 -21.94 -34.00 -26.96
C THR A 166 -21.33 -35.37 -27.26
N SER A 167 -22.17 -36.40 -27.18
CA SER A 167 -21.84 -37.77 -27.51
C SER A 167 -22.82 -38.33 -28.51
N GLY A 168 -22.34 -38.76 -29.69
CA GLY A 168 -23.17 -39.45 -30.68
C GLY A 168 -22.81 -39.15 -32.14
N SER A 169 -23.40 -39.92 -33.06
CA SER A 169 -23.12 -39.84 -34.51
C SER A 169 -23.86 -38.71 -35.24
N ALA A 170 -24.74 -37.97 -34.56
CA ALA A 170 -25.56 -36.93 -35.20
C ALA A 170 -24.78 -35.66 -35.57
N GLY A 171 -23.51 -35.55 -35.17
CA GLY A 171 -22.60 -34.50 -35.64
C GLY A 171 -22.88 -33.11 -35.08
N GLY A 172 -23.63 -33.00 -33.97
CA GLY A 172 -23.86 -31.75 -33.25
C GLY A 172 -22.58 -31.12 -32.72
N THR A 173 -22.65 -29.87 -32.27
CA THR A 173 -21.49 -29.10 -31.81
C THR A 173 -21.41 -29.04 -30.28
N ALA A 174 -20.23 -29.27 -29.72
CA ALA A 174 -19.94 -29.08 -28.31
C ALA A 174 -19.33 -27.68 -28.10
N THR A 175 -20.03 -26.78 -27.41
CA THR A 175 -19.58 -25.40 -27.18
C THR A 175 -19.43 -25.11 -25.69
N GLY A 176 -18.21 -24.84 -25.23
CA GLY A 176 -17.97 -24.37 -23.87
C GLY A 176 -18.62 -23.01 -23.61
N GLY A 177 -19.08 -22.79 -22.37
CA GLY A 177 -19.65 -21.53 -21.96
C GLY A 177 -18.60 -20.44 -21.82
N ASN A 178 -18.96 -19.18 -21.99
CA ASN A 178 -18.03 -18.07 -21.80
C ASN A 178 -17.75 -17.85 -20.30
N GLY A 179 -16.58 -17.34 -19.95
CA GLY A 179 -16.32 -16.82 -18.61
C GLY A 179 -17.16 -15.56 -18.32
N GLY A 180 -17.36 -15.27 -17.04
CA GLY A 180 -17.99 -14.03 -16.57
C GLY A 180 -16.98 -12.91 -16.39
N GLN A 181 -17.43 -11.66 -16.45
CA GLN A 181 -16.58 -10.48 -16.37
C GLN A 181 -16.09 -10.24 -14.93
N GLY A 182 -14.85 -9.79 -14.78
CA GLY A 182 -14.42 -9.16 -13.53
C GLY A 182 -15.11 -7.80 -13.35
N GLN A 183 -15.20 -7.32 -12.11
CA GLN A 183 -15.77 -5.99 -11.82
C GLN A 183 -14.72 -4.97 -11.37
N PRO A 184 -14.94 -3.67 -11.61
CA PRO A 184 -13.99 -2.64 -11.19
C PRO A 184 -13.84 -2.54 -9.67
N GLY A 185 -12.66 -2.10 -9.23
CA GLY A 185 -12.47 -1.61 -7.86
C GLY A 185 -13.33 -0.37 -7.56
N SER A 186 -13.52 -0.06 -6.27
CA SER A 186 -14.38 1.06 -5.87
C SER A 186 -13.78 2.43 -6.23
N VAL A 187 -14.62 3.47 -6.24
CA VAL A 187 -14.17 4.85 -6.43
C VAL A 187 -13.29 5.38 -5.29
N ALA A 188 -13.30 4.76 -4.11
CA ALA A 188 -12.47 5.15 -2.96
C ALA A 188 -11.19 4.31 -2.83
N GLY A 189 -10.97 3.37 -3.75
CA GLY A 189 -9.83 2.47 -3.77
C GLY A 189 -10.24 1.01 -3.97
N GLY A 190 -9.32 0.18 -4.48
CA GLY A 190 -9.52 -1.26 -4.65
C GLY A 190 -9.05 -1.79 -5.99
N ASN A 191 -8.62 -3.05 -6.00
CA ASN A 191 -8.19 -3.76 -7.20
C ASN A 191 -9.37 -4.04 -8.13
N GLY A 192 -9.08 -4.18 -9.42
CA GLY A 192 -10.02 -4.73 -10.38
C GLY A 192 -10.12 -6.25 -10.25
N GLY A 193 -11.32 -6.80 -10.47
CA GLY A 193 -11.54 -8.23 -10.51
C GLY A 193 -11.01 -8.87 -11.78
N ASP A 194 -10.54 -10.10 -11.68
CA ASP A 194 -10.12 -10.91 -12.82
C ASP A 194 -11.33 -11.39 -13.65
N GLY A 195 -11.11 -11.58 -14.95
CA GLY A 195 -12.08 -12.22 -15.83
C GLY A 195 -12.12 -13.73 -15.66
N GLY A 196 -13.31 -14.32 -15.78
CA GLY A 196 -13.52 -15.77 -15.72
C GLY A 196 -12.96 -16.50 -16.94
N ALA A 197 -12.52 -17.74 -16.74
CA ALA A 197 -12.09 -18.60 -17.84
C ALA A 197 -13.27 -19.07 -18.70
N GLY A 198 -13.06 -19.26 -19.99
CA GLY A 198 -14.00 -19.97 -20.86
C GLY A 198 -14.05 -21.47 -20.55
N GLY A 199 -15.20 -22.08 -20.77
CA GLY A 199 -15.45 -23.50 -20.56
C GLY A 199 -14.95 -24.38 -21.71
N LEU A 200 -14.81 -25.67 -21.45
CA LEU A 200 -14.42 -26.68 -22.45
C LEU A 200 -15.59 -26.96 -23.40
N GLY A 201 -15.31 -27.03 -24.70
CA GLY A 201 -16.16 -27.74 -25.67
C GLY A 201 -15.59 -29.13 -25.95
N HIS A 202 -16.32 -30.19 -25.65
CA HIS A 202 -15.88 -31.58 -25.90
C HIS A 202 -16.90 -32.38 -26.69
N ASN A 203 -16.51 -32.75 -27.91
CA ASN A 203 -17.27 -33.60 -28.80
C ASN A 203 -16.63 -34.98 -28.86
N THR A 204 -17.31 -36.00 -28.34
CA THR A 204 -16.83 -37.39 -28.37
C THR A 204 -17.26 -38.13 -29.66
N GLY A 205 -18.08 -37.49 -30.49
CA GLY A 205 -18.54 -37.99 -31.78
C GLY A 205 -17.79 -37.36 -32.95
N ASN A 206 -18.48 -37.20 -34.09
CA ASN A 206 -17.89 -36.69 -35.34
C ASN A 206 -18.08 -35.18 -35.56
N GLY A 207 -18.75 -34.49 -34.64
CA GLY A 207 -19.07 -33.07 -34.77
C GLY A 207 -17.99 -32.14 -34.25
N ASP A 208 -18.20 -30.83 -34.44
CA ASP A 208 -17.25 -29.81 -34.04
C ASP A 208 -17.23 -29.59 -32.51
N ALA A 209 -16.10 -29.09 -32.03
CA ALA A 209 -15.89 -28.66 -30.65
C ALA A 209 -15.36 -27.22 -30.61
N LYS A 210 -15.93 -26.40 -29.74
CA LYS A 210 -15.53 -25.01 -29.55
C LYS A 210 -15.38 -24.69 -28.07
N GLY A 211 -14.22 -24.16 -27.68
CA GLY A 211 -14.02 -23.64 -26.34
C GLY A 211 -14.75 -22.32 -26.14
N GLY A 212 -15.22 -22.08 -24.92
CA GLY A 212 -15.84 -20.81 -24.55
C GLY A 212 -14.81 -19.69 -24.49
N THR A 213 -15.23 -18.43 -24.68
CA THR A 213 -14.31 -17.30 -24.57
C THR A 213 -13.99 -17.00 -23.10
N GLY A 214 -12.73 -16.69 -22.80
CA GLY A 214 -12.36 -16.06 -21.53
C GLY A 214 -12.89 -14.63 -21.47
N ALA A 215 -13.29 -14.20 -20.29
CA ALA A 215 -13.83 -12.87 -20.06
C ALA A 215 -12.72 -11.86 -19.72
N ASN A 216 -13.01 -10.58 -19.90
CA ASN A 216 -12.04 -9.54 -19.55
C ASN A 216 -11.95 -9.38 -18.03
N GLY A 217 -10.76 -9.02 -17.55
CA GLY A 217 -10.61 -8.44 -16.23
C GLY A 217 -11.31 -7.09 -16.14
N ALA A 218 -11.26 -6.45 -14.97
CA ALA A 218 -11.74 -5.09 -14.77
C ALA A 218 -10.66 -4.15 -14.22
N ALA A 219 -10.91 -2.85 -14.38
CA ALA A 219 -9.95 -1.82 -14.01
C ALA A 219 -9.79 -1.74 -12.48
N ALA A 220 -8.59 -1.40 -12.04
CA ALA A 220 -8.37 -0.90 -10.69
C ALA A 220 -9.15 0.40 -10.45
N SER A 221 -9.28 0.80 -9.19
CA SER A 221 -9.73 2.15 -8.86
C SER A 221 -8.82 3.20 -9.50
N THR A 222 -9.38 4.29 -10.03
CA THR A 222 -8.56 5.41 -10.55
C THR A 222 -7.94 6.27 -9.45
N VAL A 223 -8.23 5.96 -8.18
CA VAL A 223 -7.69 6.68 -7.03
C VAL A 223 -6.32 6.12 -6.65
N VAL A 224 -5.41 7.03 -6.33
CA VAL A 224 -4.07 6.73 -5.81
C VAL A 224 -4.19 6.02 -4.46
N GLY A 225 -3.25 5.14 -4.11
CA GLY A 225 -3.17 4.56 -2.77
C GLY A 225 -3.30 5.63 -1.67
N ALA A 226 -3.88 5.28 -0.53
CA ALA A 226 -4.06 6.22 0.57
C ALA A 226 -2.70 6.77 1.05
N ASN A 227 -2.61 8.08 1.26
CA ASN A 227 -1.39 8.70 1.78
C ASN A 227 -1.12 8.25 3.23
N GLY A 228 0.16 8.19 3.60
CA GLY A 228 0.55 8.04 4.99
C GLY A 228 0.21 9.30 5.79
N GLY A 229 -0.20 9.14 7.05
CA GLY A 229 -0.44 10.24 7.97
C GLY A 229 0.85 10.98 8.33
N ALA A 230 0.75 12.27 8.69
CA ALA A 230 1.91 13.03 9.14
C ALA A 230 2.43 12.53 10.50
N GLY A 231 3.73 12.66 10.73
CA GLY A 231 4.30 12.49 12.07
C GLY A 231 3.92 13.65 12.99
N GLY A 232 3.74 13.37 14.28
CA GLY A 232 3.47 14.36 15.31
C GLY A 232 4.69 15.22 15.63
N THR A 233 4.48 16.43 16.12
CA THR A 233 5.56 17.34 16.55
C THR A 233 6.30 16.80 17.77
N GLY A 234 7.59 17.11 17.93
CA GLY A 234 8.35 16.84 19.16
C GLY A 234 7.99 17.80 20.31
N GLY A 235 8.21 17.37 21.55
CA GLY A 235 7.91 18.14 22.75
C GLY A 235 8.91 19.28 22.97
N ALA A 236 8.52 20.35 23.65
CA ALA A 236 9.45 21.44 23.97
C ALA A 236 10.49 21.01 25.04
N GLY A 237 11.68 21.60 25.01
CA GLY A 237 12.66 21.48 26.10
C GLY A 237 12.24 22.25 27.34
N GLY A 238 12.73 21.82 28.52
CA GLY A 238 12.54 22.54 29.78
C GLY A 238 13.47 23.73 29.91
N ASN A 239 13.12 24.74 30.69
CA ASN A 239 14.01 25.88 30.93
C ASN A 239 15.13 25.50 31.90
N GLY A 240 16.28 26.16 31.80
CA GLY A 240 17.34 26.05 32.81
C GLY A 240 16.95 26.79 34.09
N GLY A 241 17.44 26.29 35.23
CA GLY A 241 17.22 26.90 36.52
C GLY A 241 18.08 28.14 36.76
N HIS A 242 17.70 28.95 37.74
CA HIS A 242 18.42 30.16 38.11
C HIS A 242 19.68 29.85 38.94
N GLY A 243 20.75 30.61 38.69
CA GLY A 243 21.92 30.65 39.55
C GLY A 243 21.63 31.31 40.90
N GLY A 244 22.46 31.02 41.90
CA GLY A 244 22.34 31.57 43.25
C GLY A 244 22.52 33.09 43.25
N MET A 245 21.80 33.79 44.14
CA MET A 245 21.68 35.25 44.13
C MET A 245 23.00 36.02 44.11
N PHE A 246 24.04 35.52 44.79
CA PHE A 246 25.33 36.20 44.90
C PHE A 246 26.35 35.70 43.89
N ILE A 247 26.48 34.38 43.79
CA ILE A 247 27.43 33.74 42.87
C ILE A 247 26.75 32.52 42.28
N GLY A 248 26.56 32.51 40.97
CA GLY A 248 25.91 31.38 40.34
C GLY A 248 25.66 31.59 38.87
N ASN A 249 25.98 30.57 38.08
CA ASN A 249 25.61 30.58 36.67
C ASN A 249 24.16 30.10 36.52
N GLY A 250 23.48 30.61 35.51
CA GLY A 250 22.20 30.04 35.11
C GLY A 250 22.39 28.66 34.49
N GLY A 251 21.42 27.77 34.68
CA GLY A 251 21.39 26.46 34.05
C GLY A 251 21.07 26.56 32.56
N ALA A 252 21.60 25.63 31.76
CA ALA A 252 21.26 25.58 30.34
C ALA A 252 19.80 25.17 30.12
N GLY A 253 19.15 25.70 29.09
CA GLY A 253 17.86 25.22 28.63
C GLY A 253 17.97 23.83 28.02
N GLY A 254 16.92 23.01 28.19
CA GLY A 254 16.81 21.69 27.61
C GLY A 254 16.53 21.74 26.11
N ALA A 255 17.01 20.74 25.38
CA ALA A 255 16.77 20.64 23.94
C ALA A 255 15.29 20.29 23.64
N GLY A 256 14.79 20.73 22.49
CA GLY A 256 13.52 20.26 21.96
C GLY A 256 13.56 18.76 21.65
N GLY A 257 12.41 18.11 21.74
CA GLY A 257 12.21 16.72 21.35
C GLY A 257 12.19 16.53 19.84
N THR A 258 12.47 15.32 19.36
CA THR A 258 12.46 15.04 17.92
C THR A 258 11.02 14.95 17.39
N GLY A 259 10.79 15.39 16.17
CA GLY A 259 9.54 15.13 15.46
C GLY A 259 9.34 13.64 15.21
N GLY A 260 8.07 13.22 15.14
CA GLY A 260 7.69 11.85 14.81
C GLY A 260 7.90 11.53 13.33
N THR A 261 8.03 10.26 12.97
CA THR A 261 8.17 9.87 11.56
C THR A 261 6.84 9.99 10.82
N GLY A 262 6.86 10.33 9.53
CA GLY A 262 5.69 10.23 8.67
C GLY A 262 5.26 8.78 8.46
N GLY A 263 3.96 8.53 8.30
CA GLY A 263 3.41 7.21 7.99
C GLY A 263 3.72 6.78 6.56
N THR A 264 3.74 5.48 6.28
CA THR A 264 3.95 4.97 4.92
C THR A 264 2.71 5.17 4.04
N GLY A 265 2.89 5.55 2.78
CA GLY A 265 1.82 5.53 1.79
C GLY A 265 1.37 4.09 1.50
N ALA A 266 0.08 3.87 1.28
CA ALA A 266 -0.46 2.58 0.86
C ALA A 266 -0.07 2.27 -0.59
N ALA A 267 0.04 0.99 -0.93
CA ALA A 267 0.21 0.59 -2.32
C ALA A 267 -0.95 1.07 -3.20
N GLY A 268 -0.68 1.22 -4.49
CA GLY A 268 -1.69 1.39 -5.53
C GLY A 268 -2.44 0.08 -5.74
N PHE A 269 -3.51 0.16 -6.50
CA PHE A 269 -4.42 -0.96 -6.73
C PHE A 269 -4.11 -1.65 -8.05
N ASP A 270 -4.15 -2.98 -8.07
CA ASP A 270 -3.81 -3.75 -9.26
C ASP A 270 -4.99 -3.83 -10.24
N GLY A 271 -4.67 -3.82 -11.54
CA GLY A 271 -5.64 -4.11 -12.60
C GLY A 271 -5.98 -5.59 -12.68
N GLY A 272 -7.21 -5.92 -13.09
CA GLY A 272 -7.67 -7.29 -13.24
C GLY A 272 -7.10 -7.98 -14.49
N ASN A 273 -6.72 -9.24 -14.33
CA ASN A 273 -6.23 -10.09 -15.41
C ASN A 273 -7.37 -10.54 -16.32
N GLY A 274 -7.04 -10.79 -17.60
CA GLY A 274 -7.95 -11.43 -18.53
C GLY A 274 -8.10 -12.92 -18.27
N GLY A 275 -9.31 -13.46 -18.40
CA GLY A 275 -9.59 -14.88 -18.29
C GLY A 275 -9.03 -15.68 -19.45
N SER A 276 -8.61 -16.93 -19.22
CA SER A 276 -8.16 -17.81 -20.30
C SER A 276 -9.32 -18.22 -21.19
N GLY A 277 -9.03 -18.42 -22.49
CA GLY A 277 -9.96 -19.09 -23.39
C GLY A 277 -10.14 -20.56 -23.04
N GLY A 278 -11.35 -21.08 -23.24
CA GLY A 278 -11.67 -22.48 -23.02
C GLY A 278 -11.03 -23.39 -24.07
N ALA A 279 -10.72 -24.63 -23.70
CA ALA A 279 -10.21 -25.61 -24.65
C ALA A 279 -11.33 -26.16 -25.55
N ALA A 280 -10.95 -26.73 -26.69
CA ALA A 280 -11.81 -27.51 -27.56
C ALA A 280 -11.23 -28.89 -27.82
N MET A 281 -12.06 -29.92 -27.72
CA MET A 281 -11.68 -31.32 -27.94
C MET A 281 -12.71 -32.00 -28.86
N ALA A 282 -12.28 -32.47 -30.03
CA ALA A 282 -13.09 -33.27 -30.94
C ALA A 282 -12.42 -34.64 -31.15
N ASP A 283 -13.01 -35.70 -30.59
CA ASP A 283 -12.40 -37.04 -30.62
C ASP A 283 -12.59 -37.75 -31.96
N GLY A 284 -13.52 -37.27 -32.80
CA GLY A 284 -13.73 -37.74 -34.16
C GLY A 284 -13.14 -36.82 -35.22
N THR A 285 -13.86 -36.68 -36.33
CA THR A 285 -13.43 -35.93 -37.53
C THR A 285 -13.77 -34.44 -37.51
N GLY A 286 -14.45 -33.97 -36.46
CA GLY A 286 -14.88 -32.58 -36.35
C GLY A 286 -13.73 -31.62 -36.06
N LYS A 287 -13.96 -30.34 -36.31
CA LYS A 287 -13.00 -29.28 -36.02
C LYS A 287 -12.95 -29.00 -34.54
N ALA A 288 -11.77 -28.65 -34.04
CA ALA A 288 -11.59 -28.12 -32.69
C ALA A 288 -11.16 -26.65 -32.77
N ILE A 289 -11.91 -25.75 -32.14
CA ILE A 289 -11.62 -24.32 -32.11
C ILE A 289 -11.50 -23.87 -30.66
N GLY A 290 -10.27 -23.60 -30.22
CA GLY A 290 -10.01 -23.06 -28.89
C GLY A 290 -10.69 -21.71 -28.71
N GLY A 291 -11.17 -21.42 -27.51
CA GLY A 291 -11.83 -20.18 -27.19
C GLY A 291 -10.85 -19.00 -27.14
N ASP A 292 -11.31 -17.83 -27.57
CA ASP A 292 -10.54 -16.59 -27.42
C ASP A 292 -10.32 -16.28 -25.94
N SER A 293 -9.17 -15.69 -25.61
CA SER A 293 -8.92 -15.24 -24.26
C SER A 293 -9.40 -13.82 -23.99
N GLY A 294 -9.64 -13.55 -22.71
CA GLY A 294 -9.97 -12.25 -22.19
C GLY A 294 -8.79 -11.29 -22.21
N SER A 295 -9.09 -10.02 -22.41
CA SER A 295 -8.10 -8.95 -22.27
C SER A 295 -7.90 -8.64 -20.78
N ALA A 296 -6.67 -8.29 -20.42
CA ALA A 296 -6.46 -7.54 -19.19
C ALA A 296 -7.32 -6.28 -19.23
N ALA A 297 -7.87 -5.87 -18.10
CA ALA A 297 -8.38 -4.51 -17.98
C ALA A 297 -7.30 -3.58 -17.48
N ALA A 298 -7.55 -2.28 -17.71
CA ALA A 298 -6.70 -1.10 -17.52
C ALA A 298 -5.51 -1.23 -16.55
N ALA A 299 -4.48 -0.41 -16.78
CA ALA A 299 -3.35 -0.27 -15.86
C ALA A 299 -3.80 -0.17 -14.38
N GLY A 300 -2.95 -0.60 -13.44
CA GLY A 300 -3.20 -0.44 -12.01
C GLY A 300 -3.38 1.03 -11.61
N SER A 301 -3.32 1.38 -10.33
CA SER A 301 -3.31 2.78 -9.89
C SER A 301 -2.01 3.18 -9.22
N ASN A 302 -1.72 4.47 -9.13
CA ASN A 302 -0.47 4.93 -8.51
C ASN A 302 -0.45 4.62 -7.00
N GLY A 303 0.74 4.40 -6.44
CA GLY A 303 0.93 4.26 -5.00
C GLY A 303 0.67 5.56 -4.22
N GLY A 304 0.24 5.44 -2.97
CA GLY A 304 0.02 6.57 -2.07
C GLY A 304 1.29 7.31 -1.70
N ILE A 305 1.19 8.60 -1.39
CA ILE A 305 2.35 9.39 -0.97
C ILE A 305 2.67 9.06 0.50
N GLY A 306 3.95 8.97 0.84
CA GLY A 306 4.38 8.88 2.24
C GLY A 306 3.98 10.13 3.04
N GLY A 307 3.67 9.97 4.32
CA GLY A 307 3.33 11.07 5.21
C GLY A 307 4.52 11.99 5.48
N VAL A 308 4.29 13.27 5.72
CA VAL A 308 5.37 14.21 6.09
C VAL A 308 5.87 13.88 7.50
N GLY A 309 7.18 13.96 7.74
CA GLY A 309 7.75 13.85 9.09
C GLY A 309 7.26 14.98 10.00
N GLY A 310 7.10 14.71 11.28
CA GLY A 310 6.71 15.70 12.27
C GLY A 310 7.81 16.72 12.53
N THR A 311 7.46 17.93 12.95
CA THR A 311 8.47 18.94 13.25
C THR A 311 9.18 18.66 14.58
N GLY A 312 10.44 19.06 14.72
CA GLY A 312 11.12 19.08 16.01
C GLY A 312 10.47 20.05 17.00
N GLY A 313 10.60 19.76 18.29
CA GLY A 313 10.12 20.63 19.37
C GLY A 313 11.02 21.86 19.56
N VAL A 314 10.52 22.88 20.24
CA VAL A 314 11.33 24.09 20.54
C VAL A 314 12.30 23.83 21.70
N GLY A 315 13.45 24.49 21.70
CA GLY A 315 14.39 24.47 22.82
C GLY A 315 13.88 25.28 24.01
N GLY A 316 14.24 24.89 25.23
CA GLY A 316 13.92 25.64 26.45
C GLY A 316 14.89 26.80 26.69
N ASN A 317 14.48 27.85 27.41
CA ASN A 317 15.35 28.99 27.67
C ASN A 317 16.43 28.65 28.69
N GLY A 318 17.58 29.31 28.61
CA GLY A 318 18.59 29.27 29.67
C GLY A 318 18.11 30.01 30.90
N GLY A 319 18.48 29.52 32.08
CA GLY A 319 18.18 30.18 33.35
C GLY A 319 19.02 31.43 33.53
N ALA A 320 18.49 32.41 34.29
CA ALA A 320 19.27 33.60 34.62
C ALA A 320 20.37 33.28 35.65
N ALA A 321 21.49 33.99 35.57
CA ALA A 321 22.54 33.93 36.56
C ALA A 321 22.13 34.55 37.91
N GLY A 322 23.01 34.41 38.89
CA GLY A 322 23.01 35.24 40.10
C GLY A 322 23.10 36.72 39.78
N SER A 323 22.41 37.55 40.57
CA SER A 323 22.31 38.99 40.32
C SER A 323 23.66 39.72 40.43
N PHE A 324 24.62 39.17 41.18
CA PHE A 324 25.92 39.82 41.42
C PHE A 324 27.04 39.27 40.54
N ILE A 325 27.42 37.99 40.69
CA ILE A 325 28.43 37.33 39.84
C ILE A 325 27.82 36.10 39.19
N GLY A 326 27.90 36.02 37.87
CA GLY A 326 27.50 34.81 37.15
C GLY A 326 27.15 35.03 35.69
N ILE A 327 27.30 33.98 34.90
CA ILE A 327 26.89 33.96 33.50
C ILE A 327 25.51 33.32 33.33
N GLY A 328 24.68 33.90 32.48
CA GLY A 328 23.38 33.33 32.15
C GLY A 328 23.53 31.99 31.45
N GLY A 329 22.60 31.08 31.68
CA GLY A 329 22.60 29.78 31.03
C GLY A 329 22.36 29.90 29.53
N ALA A 330 22.98 29.03 28.73
CA ALA A 330 22.69 28.96 27.31
C ALA A 330 21.26 28.46 27.07
N GLY A 331 20.60 28.94 26.02
CA GLY A 331 19.34 28.39 25.56
C GLY A 331 19.51 26.98 24.99
N GLY A 332 18.46 26.17 25.12
CA GLY A 332 18.39 24.84 24.55
C GLY A 332 18.23 24.88 23.03
N ALA A 333 18.82 23.89 22.37
CA ALA A 333 18.67 23.71 20.92
C ALA A 333 17.23 23.34 20.55
N GLY A 334 16.79 23.73 19.36
CA GLY A 334 15.59 23.15 18.76
C GLY A 334 15.76 21.65 18.52
N GLY A 335 14.66 20.89 18.60
CA GLY A 335 14.65 19.46 18.33
C GLY A 335 14.80 19.14 16.85
N GLN A 336 15.27 17.95 16.52
CA GLN A 336 15.38 17.51 15.12
C GLN A 336 13.99 17.27 14.52
N GLY A 337 13.84 17.58 13.24
CA GLY A 337 12.66 17.17 12.47
C GLY A 337 12.59 15.65 12.30
N GLY A 338 11.38 15.11 12.22
CA GLY A 338 11.12 13.70 11.99
C GLY A 338 11.38 13.29 10.54
N ILE A 339 11.62 12.00 10.31
CA ILE A 339 11.83 11.46 8.97
C ILE A 339 10.50 11.41 8.20
N GLY A 340 10.49 11.73 6.92
CA GLY A 340 9.33 11.54 6.05
C GLY A 340 8.98 10.07 5.84
N GLY A 341 7.70 9.76 5.67
CA GLY A 341 7.21 8.43 5.40
C GLY A 341 7.59 7.93 4.00
N VAL A 342 7.72 6.62 3.83
CA VAL A 342 8.01 6.04 2.51
C VAL A 342 6.76 6.10 1.61
N GLY A 343 6.94 6.36 0.32
CA GLY A 343 5.87 6.28 -0.67
C GLY A 343 5.39 4.86 -0.91
N GLY A 344 4.10 4.70 -1.19
CA GLY A 344 3.49 3.42 -1.53
C GLY A 344 3.95 2.90 -2.89
N ILE A 345 3.98 1.58 -3.07
CA ILE A 345 4.33 0.96 -4.35
C ILE A 345 3.19 1.19 -5.36
N GLY A 346 3.49 1.34 -6.65
CA GLY A 346 2.48 1.45 -7.71
C GLY A 346 1.73 0.14 -7.94
N GLY A 347 0.48 0.24 -8.37
CA GLY A 347 -0.35 -0.90 -8.72
C GLY A 347 0.15 -1.57 -10.00
N ALA A 348 0.16 -2.90 -10.00
CA ALA A 348 0.51 -3.70 -11.15
C ALA A 348 -0.54 -3.61 -12.26
N GLY A 349 -0.08 -3.73 -13.50
CA GLY A 349 -0.98 -3.86 -14.65
C GLY A 349 -1.54 -5.29 -14.77
N GLY A 350 -2.76 -5.42 -15.27
CA GLY A 350 -3.36 -6.73 -15.52
C GLY A 350 -2.61 -7.52 -16.61
N SER A 351 -2.49 -8.83 -16.42
CA SER A 351 -1.98 -9.77 -17.43
C SER A 351 -3.06 -10.20 -18.41
N GLY A 352 -2.69 -10.40 -19.67
CA GLY A 352 -3.61 -10.88 -20.69
C GLY A 352 -3.96 -12.36 -20.51
N GLY A 353 -5.17 -12.75 -20.88
CA GLY A 353 -5.60 -14.14 -20.81
C GLY A 353 -4.87 -15.02 -21.82
N SER A 354 -4.60 -16.28 -21.44
CA SER A 354 -4.05 -17.28 -22.37
C SER A 354 -5.13 -17.83 -23.30
N GLY A 355 -4.82 -17.99 -24.58
CA GLY A 355 -5.76 -18.52 -25.57
C GLY A 355 -6.10 -20.01 -25.37
N GLY A 356 -7.31 -20.40 -25.75
CA GLY A 356 -7.79 -21.77 -25.64
C GLY A 356 -7.04 -22.76 -26.54
N ALA A 357 -6.74 -23.94 -26.00
CA ALA A 357 -6.17 -25.03 -26.77
C ALA A 357 -7.21 -25.71 -27.68
N ALA A 358 -6.76 -26.37 -28.73
CA ALA A 358 -7.61 -27.12 -29.66
C ALA A 358 -7.01 -28.50 -29.95
N ILE A 359 -7.81 -29.56 -29.77
CA ILE A 359 -7.42 -30.94 -30.03
C ILE A 359 -8.49 -31.57 -30.90
N SER A 360 -8.12 -32.06 -32.09
CA SER A 360 -8.98 -32.84 -32.96
C SER A 360 -8.25 -34.11 -33.40
N ALA A 361 -8.90 -35.27 -33.31
CA ALA A 361 -8.28 -36.54 -33.68
C ALA A 361 -8.24 -36.78 -35.20
N GLY A 362 -9.20 -36.24 -35.95
CA GLY A 362 -9.30 -36.42 -37.40
C GLY A 362 -9.67 -35.16 -38.19
N GLY A 363 -9.74 -34.01 -37.53
CA GLY A 363 -10.10 -32.72 -38.12
C GLY A 363 -9.04 -31.64 -37.88
N ILE A 364 -9.36 -30.42 -38.32
CA ILE A 364 -8.47 -29.25 -38.16
C ILE A 364 -8.63 -28.70 -36.74
N ALA A 365 -7.50 -28.48 -36.05
CA ALA A 365 -7.44 -27.81 -34.77
C ALA A 365 -6.94 -26.37 -34.92
N THR A 366 -7.72 -25.40 -34.45
CA THR A 366 -7.38 -23.97 -34.43
C THR A 366 -7.38 -23.48 -32.99
N ALA A 367 -6.20 -23.28 -32.42
CA ALA A 367 -6.08 -22.73 -31.07
C ALA A 367 -6.09 -21.20 -31.10
N ALA A 368 -6.49 -20.57 -30.00
CA ALA A 368 -6.61 -19.12 -29.93
C ALA A 368 -5.32 -18.44 -29.44
N SER A 369 -5.12 -17.19 -29.84
CA SER A 369 -4.02 -16.35 -29.35
C SER A 369 -4.22 -15.92 -27.91
N GLY A 370 -3.14 -15.74 -27.16
CA GLY A 370 -3.17 -15.00 -25.90
C GLY A 370 -3.34 -13.50 -26.13
N LYS A 371 -3.81 -12.76 -25.12
CA LYS A 371 -3.92 -11.29 -25.16
C LYS A 371 -2.71 -10.63 -24.51
N ASN A 372 -2.51 -9.36 -24.81
CA ASN A 372 -1.40 -8.58 -24.24
C ASN A 372 -1.63 -8.29 -22.75
N GLY A 373 -0.54 -8.16 -22.01
CA GLY A 373 -0.56 -7.51 -20.69
C GLY A 373 -0.67 -6.00 -20.81
N LEU A 374 -0.98 -5.33 -19.70
CA LEU A 374 -1.10 -3.87 -19.62
C LEU A 374 -0.06 -3.27 -18.67
N ILE A 375 0.25 -1.98 -18.86
CA ILE A 375 1.31 -1.29 -18.12
C ILE A 375 1.05 -1.30 -16.60
N GLY A 376 2.13 -1.44 -15.82
CA GLY A 376 2.11 -1.10 -14.40
C GLY A 376 2.11 0.42 -14.24
N LEU A 377 1.54 0.92 -13.15
CA LEU A 377 1.54 2.37 -12.86
C LEU A 377 2.58 2.76 -11.82
N ASP A 378 2.80 4.06 -11.69
CA ASP A 378 3.91 4.62 -10.94
C ASP A 378 3.78 4.40 -9.42
N GLY A 379 4.93 4.32 -8.76
CA GLY A 379 5.03 4.38 -7.31
C GLY A 379 4.60 5.74 -6.76
N GLY A 380 4.08 5.74 -5.54
CA GLY A 380 3.82 6.95 -4.79
C GLY A 380 5.11 7.64 -4.36
N ALA A 381 5.09 8.98 -4.29
CA ALA A 381 6.23 9.73 -3.80
C ALA A 381 6.49 9.49 -2.30
N GLY A 382 7.73 9.63 -1.87
CA GLY A 382 8.08 9.68 -0.45
C GLY A 382 7.55 10.95 0.20
N GLY A 383 7.20 10.88 1.49
CA GLY A 383 6.83 12.04 2.29
C GLY A 383 8.02 12.92 2.58
N ALA A 384 7.82 14.23 2.65
CA ALA A 384 8.90 15.16 3.04
C ALA A 384 9.35 14.90 4.48
N GLY A 385 10.61 15.21 4.79
CA GLY A 385 11.10 15.27 6.17
C GLY A 385 10.39 16.38 6.95
N GLY A 386 10.26 16.21 8.25
CA GLY A 386 9.75 17.24 9.13
C GLY A 386 10.76 18.35 9.36
N ALA A 387 10.30 19.58 9.54
CA ALA A 387 11.20 20.68 9.86
C ALA A 387 11.86 20.51 11.24
N GLY A 388 13.07 21.02 11.41
CA GLY A 388 13.66 21.17 12.74
C GLY A 388 12.87 22.15 13.60
N GLY A 389 13.05 22.08 14.92
CA GLY A 389 12.47 23.04 15.85
C GLY A 389 13.03 24.44 15.58
N THR A 390 12.15 25.35 15.15
CA THR A 390 12.50 26.73 14.79
C THR A 390 12.56 27.67 15.99
N GLY A 391 11.82 27.35 17.07
CA GLY A 391 11.92 28.03 18.35
C GLY A 391 13.17 27.56 19.09
N VAL A 392 14.15 28.45 19.20
CA VAL A 392 15.35 28.22 20.00
C VAL A 392 15.15 28.75 21.41
N GLY A 393 15.79 28.12 22.39
CA GLY A 393 15.88 28.71 23.71
C GLY A 393 16.62 30.04 23.66
N GLY A 394 16.05 31.09 24.24
CA GLY A 394 16.80 32.30 24.54
C GLY A 394 17.85 32.03 25.62
N GLY A 395 19.00 32.69 25.54
CA GLY A 395 19.97 32.65 26.64
C GLY A 395 19.46 33.40 27.87
N GLY A 396 19.84 32.93 29.05
CA GLY A 396 19.48 33.57 30.31
C GLY A 396 20.25 34.87 30.53
N ALA A 397 19.69 35.76 31.35
CA ALA A 397 20.36 37.01 31.73
C ALA A 397 21.61 36.73 32.60
N GLY A 398 22.66 37.56 32.44
CA GLY A 398 23.85 37.53 33.29
C GLY A 398 23.69 38.40 34.56
N GLY A 399 24.63 38.24 35.50
CA GLY A 399 24.72 39.08 36.70
C GLY A 399 25.39 40.44 36.44
N LEU A 400 25.47 41.28 37.47
CA LEU A 400 26.18 42.57 37.43
C LEU A 400 27.62 42.43 36.92
N ILE A 401 28.29 41.35 37.34
CA ILE A 401 29.61 40.92 36.87
C ILE A 401 29.40 39.58 36.15
N GLY A 402 29.07 39.66 34.86
CA GLY A 402 28.80 38.50 34.04
C GLY A 402 28.26 38.85 32.66
N TRP A 403 27.87 37.80 31.94
CA TRP A 403 27.38 37.89 30.56
C TRP A 403 26.07 37.12 30.44
N ALA A 404 25.21 37.55 29.52
CA ALA A 404 24.04 36.76 29.15
C ALA A 404 24.48 35.46 28.46
N GLY A 405 23.67 34.41 28.60
CA GLY A 405 23.85 33.17 27.87
C GLY A 405 23.60 33.36 26.38
N ALA A 406 24.20 32.50 25.57
CA ALA A 406 23.90 32.44 24.15
C ALA A 406 22.52 31.81 23.90
N ALA A 407 21.85 32.19 22.82
CA ALA A 407 20.69 31.46 22.34
C ALA A 407 21.07 30.05 21.84
N GLY A 408 20.15 29.11 21.93
CA GLY A 408 20.33 27.78 21.37
C GLY A 408 20.37 27.79 19.83
N PRO A 409 20.99 26.79 19.20
CA PRO A 409 20.91 26.62 17.75
C PRO A 409 19.52 26.10 17.34
N VAL A 410 19.12 26.38 16.10
CA VAL A 410 17.93 25.75 15.48
C VAL A 410 18.14 24.25 15.33
N GLY A 411 17.06 23.48 15.44
CA GLY A 411 17.10 22.05 15.15
C GLY A 411 17.33 21.79 13.67
N GLY A 412 18.04 20.71 13.34
CA GLY A 412 18.19 20.24 11.97
C GLY A 412 16.88 19.68 11.41
N GLY A 413 16.69 19.84 10.10
CA GLY A 413 15.58 19.23 9.37
C GLY A 413 15.67 17.70 9.35
N GLY A 414 14.52 17.04 9.30
CA GLY A 414 14.42 15.60 9.07
C GLY A 414 14.73 15.23 7.62
N THR A 415 15.16 13.99 7.40
CA THR A 415 15.35 13.44 6.05
C THR A 415 14.00 13.18 5.39
N GLY A 416 13.89 13.41 4.09
CA GLY A 416 12.75 12.96 3.30
C GLY A 416 12.64 11.44 3.26
N GLY A 417 11.42 10.93 3.17
CA GLY A 417 11.14 9.51 3.00
C GLY A 417 11.47 9.03 1.59
N MET A 418 11.77 7.74 1.44
CA MET A 418 12.03 7.17 0.12
C MET A 418 10.76 7.18 -0.76
N GLY A 419 10.94 7.31 -2.07
CA GLY A 419 9.87 7.08 -3.03
C GLY A 419 9.46 5.60 -3.08
N GLY A 420 8.20 5.34 -3.34
CA GLY A 420 7.67 3.98 -3.56
C GLY A 420 8.13 3.43 -4.91
N GLN A 421 8.23 2.10 -5.02
CA GLN A 421 8.59 1.46 -6.29
C GLN A 421 7.46 1.57 -7.32
N GLY A 422 7.79 1.54 -8.61
CA GLY A 422 6.80 1.41 -9.67
C GLY A 422 6.11 0.05 -9.65
N GLY A 423 4.84 0.00 -10.06
CA GLY A 423 4.09 -1.23 -10.22
C GLY A 423 4.60 -2.08 -11.38
N ALA A 424 4.49 -3.40 -11.25
CA ALA A 424 4.93 -4.32 -12.30
C ALA A 424 4.05 -4.21 -13.57
N GLY A 425 4.66 -4.42 -14.73
CA GLY A 425 3.94 -4.55 -15.98
C GLY A 425 3.23 -5.90 -16.09
N GLY A 426 2.05 -5.91 -16.69
CA GLY A 426 1.28 -7.11 -16.98
C GLY A 426 1.99 -8.01 -18.00
N SER A 427 1.86 -9.31 -17.80
CA SER A 427 2.38 -10.32 -18.73
C SER A 427 1.44 -10.56 -19.91
N GLY A 428 2.01 -10.95 -21.05
CA GLY A 428 1.24 -11.43 -22.20
C GLY A 428 0.75 -12.86 -21.96
N GLY A 429 -0.51 -13.14 -22.32
CA GLY A 429 -1.08 -14.49 -22.28
C GLY A 429 -0.42 -15.41 -23.30
N ASN A 430 -0.31 -16.70 -22.97
CA ASN A 430 0.22 -17.68 -23.92
C ASN A 430 -0.81 -17.96 -25.03
N GLY A 431 -0.34 -18.28 -26.23
CA GLY A 431 -1.18 -18.87 -27.27
C GLY A 431 -1.52 -20.32 -26.95
N GLY A 432 -2.71 -20.76 -27.37
CA GLY A 432 -3.15 -22.14 -27.19
C GLY A 432 -2.39 -23.12 -28.10
N ASN A 433 -2.23 -24.36 -27.64
CA ASN A 433 -1.67 -25.45 -28.44
C ASN A 433 -2.73 -26.05 -29.36
N ALA A 434 -2.32 -26.52 -30.53
CA ALA A 434 -3.17 -27.20 -31.49
C ALA A 434 -2.67 -28.62 -31.78
N THR A 435 -3.56 -29.61 -31.74
CA THR A 435 -3.29 -30.99 -32.16
C THR A 435 -4.35 -31.40 -33.17
N GLY A 436 -3.99 -31.70 -34.42
CA GLY A 436 -4.96 -32.05 -35.47
C GLY A 436 -4.30 -32.44 -36.79
N ILE A 437 -5.06 -32.45 -37.88
CA ILE A 437 -4.51 -32.77 -39.22
C ILE A 437 -3.76 -31.59 -39.84
N THR A 438 -3.13 -31.80 -41.01
CA THR A 438 -2.49 -30.74 -41.81
C THR A 438 -3.43 -29.56 -42.03
N GLY A 439 -2.95 -28.35 -41.71
CA GLY A 439 -3.75 -27.11 -41.70
C GLY A 439 -4.15 -26.63 -40.30
N SER A 440 -3.85 -27.41 -39.26
CA SER A 440 -4.02 -26.98 -37.87
C SER A 440 -3.09 -25.83 -37.50
N THR A 441 -3.57 -24.90 -36.67
CA THR A 441 -2.87 -23.64 -36.33
C THR A 441 -2.87 -23.42 -34.83
N ALA A 442 -1.69 -23.14 -34.27
CA ALA A 442 -1.53 -22.77 -32.87
C ALA A 442 -1.75 -21.26 -32.65
N GLY A 443 -2.08 -20.88 -31.43
CA GLY A 443 -2.23 -19.49 -31.05
C GLY A 443 -0.90 -18.76 -30.92
N THR A 444 -0.87 -17.46 -31.20
CA THR A 444 0.26 -16.60 -30.89
C THR A 444 0.24 -16.19 -29.41
N GLY A 445 1.42 -15.97 -28.82
CA GLY A 445 1.52 -15.31 -27.52
C GLY A 445 1.14 -13.83 -27.60
N GLY A 446 0.64 -13.28 -26.50
CA GLY A 446 0.44 -11.84 -26.33
C GLY A 446 1.72 -11.10 -25.97
N ASN A 447 1.74 -9.79 -26.22
CA ASN A 447 2.85 -8.93 -25.83
C ASN A 447 2.85 -8.66 -24.32
N PHE A 448 4.03 -8.44 -23.76
CA PHE A 448 4.18 -7.95 -22.38
C PHE A 448 3.99 -6.44 -22.31
N ALA A 449 3.88 -5.91 -21.09
CA ALA A 449 3.91 -4.49 -20.83
C ALA A 449 5.07 -4.09 -19.90
N LEU A 450 5.50 -2.83 -20.00
CA LEU A 450 6.51 -2.26 -19.10
C LEU A 450 5.93 -2.03 -17.70
N GLY A 451 6.79 -2.04 -16.69
CA GLY A 451 6.44 -1.59 -15.35
C GLY A 451 6.37 -0.06 -15.26
N GLY A 452 5.73 0.42 -14.20
CA GLY A 452 5.63 1.84 -13.88
C GLY A 452 6.93 2.44 -13.39
N GLN A 453 7.00 3.76 -13.33
CA GLN A 453 8.15 4.47 -12.77
C GLN A 453 8.16 4.38 -11.25
N GLY A 454 9.35 4.47 -10.65
CA GLY A 454 9.46 4.68 -9.21
C GLY A 454 9.01 6.09 -8.81
N GLY A 455 8.37 6.21 -7.65
CA GLY A 455 8.00 7.50 -7.08
C GLY A 455 9.23 8.34 -6.71
N ALA A 456 9.08 9.65 -6.74
CA ALA A 456 10.13 10.56 -6.29
C ALA A 456 10.41 10.39 -4.78
N GLY A 457 11.65 10.55 -4.35
CA GLY A 457 11.96 10.67 -2.93
C GLY A 457 11.43 11.98 -2.33
N GLY A 458 11.14 11.97 -1.04
CA GLY A 458 10.67 13.14 -0.31
C GLY A 458 11.75 14.21 -0.17
N ALA A 459 11.32 15.48 -0.13
CA ALA A 459 12.21 16.60 0.15
C ALA A 459 12.72 16.58 1.61
N PRO A 460 13.90 17.16 1.91
CA PRO A 460 14.34 17.36 3.27
C PRO A 460 13.43 18.37 4.00
N GLY A 461 13.31 18.23 5.32
CA GLY A 461 12.52 19.15 6.14
C GLY A 461 13.20 20.50 6.42
N GLY A 462 14.46 20.67 6.01
CA GLY A 462 15.25 21.89 6.23
C GLY A 462 16.76 21.64 6.23
N PRO A 463 17.57 22.64 6.62
CA PRO A 463 19.02 22.51 6.72
C PRO A 463 19.44 21.32 7.60
N GLY A 464 20.42 20.54 7.15
CA GLY A 464 20.88 19.32 7.82
C GLY A 464 20.04 18.07 7.53
N GLY A 465 18.90 18.19 6.84
CA GLY A 465 18.12 17.06 6.33
C GLY A 465 18.58 16.63 4.93
N GLY A 466 18.49 15.33 4.66
CA GLY A 466 18.75 14.75 3.33
C GLY A 466 17.46 14.54 2.51
N THR A 467 17.58 14.52 1.19
CA THR A 467 16.49 14.06 0.28
C THR A 467 16.32 12.55 0.38
N GLY A 468 15.10 12.07 0.27
CA GLY A 468 14.84 10.65 0.06
C GLY A 468 15.30 10.20 -1.34
N ASN A 469 15.63 8.92 -1.47
CA ASN A 469 15.95 8.34 -2.77
C ASN A 469 14.67 8.10 -3.59
N THR A 470 14.77 8.21 -4.91
CA THR A 470 13.72 7.78 -5.84
C THR A 470 13.50 6.28 -5.74
N GLY A 471 12.24 5.85 -5.84
CA GLY A 471 11.89 4.44 -5.94
C GLY A 471 12.46 3.81 -7.22
N LEU A 472 12.59 2.49 -7.20
CA LEU A 472 12.98 1.73 -8.39
C LEU A 472 11.83 1.65 -9.39
N LEU A 473 12.18 1.44 -10.66
CA LEU A 473 11.23 1.09 -11.72
C LEU A 473 10.55 -0.25 -11.40
N GLY A 474 9.28 -0.35 -11.79
CA GLY A 474 8.57 -1.62 -11.83
C GLY A 474 9.19 -2.55 -12.87
N VAL A 475 9.21 -3.84 -12.55
CA VAL A 475 9.70 -4.85 -13.50
C VAL A 475 8.74 -4.98 -14.68
N PRO A 476 9.23 -5.12 -15.93
CA PRO A 476 8.38 -5.47 -17.07
C PRO A 476 7.76 -6.86 -16.90
N GLY A 477 6.61 -7.06 -17.55
CA GLY A 477 6.01 -8.39 -17.68
C GLY A 477 6.79 -9.30 -18.62
N ASN A 478 6.38 -10.58 -18.66
CA ASN A 478 6.93 -11.55 -19.61
C ASN A 478 6.06 -11.64 -20.88
N PRO A 479 6.67 -11.80 -22.07
CA PRO A 479 5.90 -12.06 -23.29
C PRO A 479 5.24 -13.43 -23.22
N GLY A 480 4.07 -13.54 -23.84
CA GLY A 480 3.38 -14.81 -24.01
C GLY A 480 4.13 -15.71 -24.98
N LYS A 481 4.13 -17.02 -24.70
CA LYS A 481 4.68 -18.02 -25.61
C LYS A 481 3.69 -18.30 -26.74
N THR A 482 4.21 -18.53 -27.93
CA THR A 482 3.42 -19.08 -29.05
C THR A 482 3.15 -20.56 -28.77
N GLY A 483 1.93 -21.01 -29.08
CA GLY A 483 1.53 -22.40 -28.93
C GLY A 483 2.22 -23.32 -29.94
N ILE A 484 2.12 -24.62 -29.71
CA ILE A 484 2.73 -25.66 -30.54
C ILE A 484 1.65 -26.34 -31.39
N VAL A 485 1.99 -26.68 -32.63
CA VAL A 485 1.16 -27.51 -33.52
C VAL A 485 1.71 -28.95 -33.51
N THR A 486 0.85 -29.91 -33.19
CA THR A 486 1.13 -31.35 -33.32
C THR A 486 0.24 -31.93 -34.40
N ILE A 487 0.84 -32.57 -35.42
CA ILE A 487 0.07 -33.18 -36.51
C ILE A 487 -0.18 -34.66 -36.22
N VAL A 488 -1.45 -35.06 -36.28
CA VAL A 488 -1.85 -36.47 -36.19
C VAL A 488 -1.89 -37.07 -37.60
N PRO A 489 -1.25 -38.24 -37.83
CA PRO A 489 -1.16 -38.88 -39.15
C PRO A 489 -2.49 -39.29 -39.77
#